data_AF-A0A2R6GVB3-F1
#
_entry.id   AF-A0A2R6GVB3-F1
#
_cell.length_a   1.000
_cell.length_b   1.000
_cell.length_c   1.000
_cell.angle_alpha   90.00
_cell.angle_beta   90.00
_cell.angle_gamma   90.00
#
_symmetry.space_group_name_H-M   'P 1'
#
loop_
_entity.id
_entity.type
_entity.pdbx_description
1 polymer ?
#
loop_
_entity_poly.entity_id
_entity_poly.type
_entity_poly.pdbx_seq_one_letter_code
_entity_poly.pdbx_strand_id
1 'polypeptide(L)'
;MTEITTPFDAALEMQRNTIKQSQDFLQQSLELQQNMFEAFMHSGISAQRSAQYQGVDFLKQLFDAQLDIFESALDNEAFRESFNSQLEEFEATQQRAWDEFESELGEGFQDMTDQQKRLVARTVDAALTAQRTAQEDTAEPVRASEASPENLSEEVETVAETAQQQMAKDVRTTGDGMGDQGEKLETIEGLGETYADRLRNSGIQSVEHLADADTTTIAEAAEVNEDNAEEWISSARSQT
;
A
#
# COMPACT_ATOMS: atom_id res chain seq x y z
N MET A 1 -7.93 -22.12 -46.43
CA MET A 1 -6.60 -21.58 -46.14
C MET A 1 -6.30 -21.95 -44.70
N THR A 2 -5.44 -22.93 -44.49
CA THR A 2 -4.96 -23.32 -43.16
C THR A 2 -3.78 -22.42 -42.82
N GLU A 3 -3.97 -21.45 -41.92
CA GLU A 3 -2.84 -20.76 -41.31
C GLU A 3 -1.97 -21.83 -40.64
N ILE A 4 -0.74 -21.97 -41.13
CA ILE A 4 0.25 -22.82 -40.49
C ILE A 4 0.76 -22.01 -39.31
N THR A 5 0.09 -22.15 -38.16
CA THR A 5 0.60 -21.66 -36.88
C THR A 5 1.97 -22.31 -36.69
N THR A 6 3.04 -21.54 -36.82
CA THR A 6 4.37 -22.10 -36.63
C THR A 6 4.52 -22.55 -35.16
N PRO A 7 5.39 -23.52 -34.84
CA PRO A 7 5.63 -23.94 -33.45
C PRO A 7 5.99 -22.77 -32.53
N PHE A 8 6.59 -21.72 -33.10
CA PHE A 8 6.89 -20.47 -32.44
C PHE A 8 5.62 -19.66 -32.11
N ASP A 9 4.72 -19.46 -33.08
CA ASP A 9 3.43 -18.77 -32.85
C ASP A 9 2.59 -19.46 -31.77
N ALA A 10 2.57 -20.80 -31.76
CA ALA A 10 1.85 -21.58 -30.76
C ALA A 10 2.42 -21.39 -29.34
N ALA A 11 3.74 -21.29 -29.21
CA ALA A 11 4.41 -21.03 -27.93
C ALA A 11 4.12 -19.60 -27.43
N LEU A 12 4.12 -18.62 -28.33
CA LEU A 12 3.79 -17.23 -28.01
C LEU A 12 2.33 -17.06 -27.57
N GLU A 13 1.41 -17.76 -28.23
CA GLU A 13 -0.01 -17.75 -27.85
C GLU A 13 -0.23 -18.41 -26.48
N MET A 14 0.45 -19.53 -26.21
CA MET A 14 0.45 -20.17 -24.90
C MET A 14 1.00 -19.24 -23.80
N GLN A 15 2.11 -18.55 -24.07
CA GLN A 15 2.69 -17.59 -23.12
C GLN A 15 1.74 -16.42 -22.85
N ARG A 16 1.11 -15.86 -23.89
CA ARG A 16 0.13 -14.78 -23.75
C ARG A 16 -1.09 -15.22 -22.95
N ASN A 17 -1.58 -16.45 -23.16
CA ASN A 17 -2.66 -17.02 -22.35
C ASN A 17 -2.22 -17.25 -20.90
N THR A 18 -1.00 -17.71 -20.65
CA THR A 18 -0.47 -17.92 -19.30
C THR A 18 -0.38 -16.60 -18.53
N ILE A 19 0.10 -15.53 -19.18
CA ILE A 19 0.19 -14.21 -18.56
C ILE A 19 -1.21 -13.67 -18.22
N LYS A 20 -2.17 -13.79 -19.13
CA LYS A 20 -3.58 -13.43 -18.82
C LYS A 20 -4.14 -14.23 -17.66
N GLN A 21 -3.87 -15.53 -17.64
CA GLN A 21 -4.34 -16.40 -16.56
C GLN A 21 -3.71 -16.05 -15.21
N SER A 22 -2.43 -15.63 -15.20
CA SER A 22 -1.78 -15.10 -14.00
C SER A 22 -2.34 -13.75 -13.56
N GLN A 23 -2.71 -12.88 -14.50
CA GLN A 23 -3.36 -11.61 -14.22
C GLN A 23 -4.72 -11.81 -13.56
N ASP A 24 -5.55 -12.70 -14.12
CA ASP A 24 -6.86 -13.03 -13.57
C ASP A 24 -6.75 -13.64 -12.18
N PHE A 25 -5.77 -14.53 -11.98
CA PHE A 25 -5.49 -15.11 -10.66
C PHE A 25 -5.08 -14.05 -9.63
N LEU A 26 -4.21 -13.11 -10.00
CA LEU A 26 -3.79 -12.01 -9.13
C LEU A 26 -4.97 -11.09 -8.78
N GLN A 27 -5.81 -10.74 -9.75
CA GLN A 27 -7.01 -9.93 -9.51
C GLN A 27 -7.99 -10.65 -8.57
N GLN A 28 -8.26 -11.93 -8.80
CA GLN A 28 -9.12 -12.73 -7.93
C GLN A 28 -8.55 -12.87 -6.51
N SER A 29 -7.23 -12.96 -6.36
CA SER A 29 -6.58 -13.00 -5.05
C SER A 29 -6.75 -11.70 -4.28
N LEU A 30 -6.66 -10.55 -4.96
CA LEU A 30 -6.89 -9.23 -4.37
C LEU A 30 -8.35 -9.03 -3.99
N GLU A 31 -9.30 -9.49 -4.81
CA GLU A 31 -10.72 -9.47 -4.48
C GLU A 31 -11.06 -10.37 -3.28
N LEU A 32 -10.47 -11.56 -3.21
CA LEU A 32 -10.64 -12.44 -2.06
C LEU A 32 -10.10 -11.79 -0.78
N GLN A 33 -8.91 -11.19 -0.85
CA GLN A 33 -8.31 -10.46 0.27
C GLN A 33 -9.18 -9.29 0.72
N GLN A 34 -9.73 -8.52 -0.23
CA GLN A 34 -10.65 -7.41 0.02
C GLN A 34 -11.91 -7.89 0.75
N ASN A 35 -12.57 -8.93 0.22
CA ASN A 35 -13.79 -9.47 0.82
C ASN A 35 -13.55 -10.06 2.22
N MET A 36 -12.40 -10.72 2.44
CA MET A 36 -12.04 -11.24 3.76
C MET A 36 -11.75 -10.12 4.77
N PHE A 37 -11.07 -9.05 4.33
CA PHE A 37 -10.80 -7.90 5.18
C PHE A 37 -12.08 -7.15 5.53
N GLU A 38 -12.97 -6.91 4.56
CA GLU A 38 -14.28 -6.30 4.77
C GLU A 38 -15.11 -7.11 5.78
N ALA A 39 -15.14 -8.43 5.65
CA ALA A 39 -15.81 -9.30 6.60
C ALA A 39 -15.18 -9.25 8.00
N PHE A 40 -13.86 -9.23 8.09
CA PHE A 40 -13.14 -9.11 9.36
C PHE A 40 -13.39 -7.76 10.04
N MET A 41 -13.38 -6.68 9.27
CA MET A 41 -13.60 -5.32 9.76
C MET A 41 -15.03 -5.13 10.24
N HIS A 42 -16.03 -5.53 9.45
CA HIS A 42 -17.41 -5.48 9.92
C HIS A 42 -17.60 -6.31 11.19
N SER A 43 -17.02 -7.51 11.26
CA SER A 43 -17.13 -8.35 12.47
C SER A 43 -16.39 -7.78 13.67
N GLY A 44 -15.21 -7.19 13.48
CA GLY A 44 -14.38 -6.63 14.55
C GLY A 44 -14.94 -5.32 15.09
N ILE A 45 -15.33 -4.41 14.19
CA ILE A 45 -15.95 -3.13 14.53
C ILE A 45 -17.30 -3.35 15.21
N SER A 46 -18.14 -4.24 14.67
CA SER A 46 -19.43 -4.56 15.31
C SER A 46 -19.27 -5.23 16.68
N ALA A 47 -18.27 -6.11 16.85
CA ALA A 47 -17.96 -6.71 18.15
C ALA A 47 -17.54 -5.63 19.17
N GLN A 48 -16.67 -4.70 18.79
CA GLN A 48 -16.23 -3.60 19.65
C GLN A 48 -17.38 -2.62 19.97
N ARG A 49 -18.21 -2.29 18.98
CA ARG A 49 -19.43 -1.49 19.15
C ARG A 49 -20.39 -2.15 20.16
N SER A 50 -20.62 -3.44 20.02
CA SER A 50 -21.50 -4.20 20.94
C SER A 50 -20.98 -4.23 22.38
N ALA A 51 -19.66 -4.34 22.57
CA ALA A 51 -19.02 -4.32 23.88
C ALA A 51 -19.14 -2.93 24.55
N GLN A 52 -19.04 -1.85 23.78
CA GLN A 52 -19.25 -0.50 24.30
C GLN A 52 -20.70 -0.28 24.77
N TYR A 53 -21.70 -0.71 23.98
CA TYR A 53 -23.10 -0.64 24.40
C TYR A 53 -23.36 -1.42 25.69
N GLN A 54 -22.84 -2.65 25.80
CA GLN A 54 -22.95 -3.44 27.03
C GLN A 54 -22.30 -2.77 28.24
N GLY A 55 -21.17 -2.08 28.05
CA GLY A 55 -20.49 -1.34 29.11
C GLY A 55 -21.30 -0.16 29.63
N VAL A 56 -21.94 0.59 28.73
CA VAL A 56 -22.78 1.73 29.10
C VAL A 56 -24.06 1.28 29.80
N ASP A 57 -24.72 0.23 29.30
CA ASP A 57 -25.88 -0.38 29.95
C ASP A 57 -25.56 -0.90 31.35
N PHE A 58 -24.39 -1.50 31.53
CA PHE A 58 -23.92 -1.96 32.84
C PHE A 58 -23.68 -0.78 33.80
N LEU A 59 -23.08 0.31 33.32
CA LEU A 59 -22.89 1.53 34.12
C LEU A 59 -24.23 2.15 34.51
N LYS A 60 -25.20 2.20 33.59
CA LYS A 60 -26.57 2.66 33.86
C LYS A 60 -27.23 1.80 34.94
N GLN A 61 -27.15 0.47 34.83
CA GLN A 61 -27.65 -0.46 35.85
C GLN A 61 -26.98 -0.29 37.21
N LEU A 62 -25.65 -0.12 37.24
CA LEU A 62 -24.92 0.11 38.49
C LEU A 62 -25.32 1.43 39.15
N PHE A 63 -25.53 2.47 38.34
CA PHE A 63 -25.90 3.79 38.82
C PHE A 63 -27.34 3.82 39.34
N ASP A 64 -28.28 3.19 38.63
CA ASP A 64 -29.65 2.99 39.07
C ASP A 64 -29.70 2.21 40.39
N ALA A 65 -28.94 1.12 40.49
CA ALA A 65 -28.83 0.33 41.72
C ALA A 65 -28.23 1.12 42.89
N GLN A 66 -27.25 2.00 42.65
CA GLN A 66 -26.72 2.89 43.69
C GLN A 66 -27.74 3.94 44.12
N LEU A 67 -28.45 4.56 43.17
CA LEU A 67 -29.45 5.58 43.47
C LEU A 67 -30.67 5.02 44.20
N ASP A 68 -31.08 3.79 43.92
CA ASP A 68 -32.14 3.08 44.66
C ASP A 68 -31.79 2.95 46.16
N ILE A 69 -30.51 2.77 46.49
CA ILE A 69 -30.05 2.71 47.88
C ILE A 69 -30.15 4.10 48.56
N PHE A 70 -29.98 5.20 47.81
CA PHE A 70 -30.06 6.58 48.30
C PHE A 70 -31.46 7.21 48.21
N GLU A 71 -32.44 6.51 47.62
CA GLU A 71 -33.81 6.96 47.34
C GLU A 71 -34.61 7.38 48.60
N SER A 72 -34.12 7.01 49.78
CA SER A 72 -34.73 7.39 51.06
C SER A 72 -34.40 8.83 51.53
N ALA A 73 -33.50 9.57 50.88
CA ALA A 73 -32.95 10.83 51.42
C ALA A 73 -32.88 12.03 50.46
N LEU A 74 -33.03 11.86 49.15
CA LEU A 74 -32.91 12.93 48.14
C LEU A 74 -34.03 12.85 47.10
N ASP A 75 -34.39 14.00 46.52
CA ASP A 75 -35.33 14.12 45.40
C ASP A 75 -34.64 13.64 44.10
N ASN A 76 -34.55 12.31 43.95
CA ASN A 76 -33.66 11.62 43.00
C ASN A 76 -34.17 11.61 41.54
N GLU A 77 -35.43 11.95 41.29
CA GLU A 77 -36.06 11.76 39.98
C GLU A 77 -35.48 12.71 38.91
N ALA A 78 -35.38 14.01 39.23
CA ALA A 78 -34.80 15.00 38.31
C ALA A 78 -33.30 14.75 38.01
N PHE A 79 -32.57 14.21 38.98
CA PHE A 79 -31.16 13.85 38.80
C PHE A 79 -31.00 12.60 37.92
N ARG A 80 -31.84 11.56 38.12
CA ARG A 80 -31.90 10.37 37.25
C ARG A 80 -32.21 10.75 35.81
N GLU A 81 -33.20 11.61 35.61
CA GLU A 81 -33.61 12.05 34.28
C GLU A 81 -32.49 12.85 33.58
N SER A 82 -31.82 13.75 34.30
CA SER A 82 -30.68 14.50 33.78
C SER A 82 -29.47 13.61 33.44
N PHE A 83 -29.18 12.59 34.25
CA PHE A 83 -28.11 11.64 34.00
C PHE A 83 -28.42 10.74 32.79
N ASN A 84 -29.63 10.20 32.73
CA ASN A 84 -30.08 9.39 31.60
C ASN A 84 -30.08 10.18 30.29
N SER A 85 -30.53 11.44 30.31
CA SER A 85 -30.49 12.32 29.14
C SER A 85 -29.05 12.60 28.68
N GLN A 86 -28.11 12.82 29.60
CA GLN A 86 -26.70 13.03 29.26
C GLN A 86 -26.05 11.77 28.69
N LEU A 87 -26.39 10.59 29.21
CA LEU A 87 -25.92 9.31 28.70
C LEU A 87 -26.46 9.03 27.29
N GLU A 88 -27.75 9.27 27.06
CA GLU A 88 -28.37 9.12 25.74
C GLU A 88 -27.77 10.09 24.71
N GLU A 89 -27.49 11.33 25.11
CA GLU A 89 -26.82 12.30 24.23
C GLU A 89 -25.37 11.90 23.93
N PHE A 90 -24.66 11.37 24.92
CA PHE A 90 -23.32 10.82 24.76
C PHE A 90 -23.31 9.61 23.83
N GLU A 91 -24.23 8.66 24.02
CA GLU A 91 -24.40 7.48 23.15
C GLU A 91 -24.70 7.91 21.71
N ALA A 92 -25.62 8.85 21.51
CA ALA A 92 -25.96 9.34 20.18
C ALA A 92 -24.76 10.02 19.50
N THR A 93 -23.93 10.73 20.26
CA THR A 93 -22.72 11.39 19.75
C THR A 93 -21.64 10.37 19.40
N GLN A 94 -21.38 9.41 20.28
CA GLN A 94 -20.46 8.30 20.03
C GLN A 94 -20.89 7.47 18.82
N GLN A 95 -22.18 7.21 18.69
CA GLN A 95 -22.72 6.44 17.56
C GLN A 95 -22.46 7.13 16.22
N ARG A 96 -22.71 8.45 16.13
CA ARG A 96 -22.39 9.20 14.90
C ARG A 96 -20.89 9.19 14.59
N ALA A 97 -20.05 9.41 15.61
CA ALA A 97 -18.61 9.38 15.42
C ALA A 97 -18.11 8.01 14.92
N TRP A 98 -18.69 6.93 15.43
CA TRP A 98 -18.37 5.57 14.98
C TRP A 98 -18.86 5.28 13.56
N ASP A 99 -20.09 5.68 13.22
CA ASP A 99 -20.64 5.47 11.88
C ASP A 99 -19.80 6.26 10.83
N GLU A 100 -19.34 7.47 11.17
CA GLU A 100 -18.45 8.27 10.30
C GLU A 100 -17.06 7.64 10.17
N PHE A 101 -16.47 7.18 11.27
CA PHE A 101 -15.21 6.42 11.25
C PHE A 101 -15.30 5.14 10.42
N GLU A 102 -16.39 4.37 10.54
CA GLU A 102 -16.62 3.15 9.74
C GLU A 102 -16.70 3.48 8.24
N SER A 103 -17.36 4.59 7.89
CA SER A 103 -17.45 5.07 6.51
C SER A 103 -16.09 5.50 5.96
N GLU A 104 -15.37 6.38 6.67
CA GLU A 104 -14.07 6.88 6.22
C GLU A 104 -13.04 5.75 6.07
N LEU A 105 -13.02 4.82 7.03
CA LEU A 105 -12.10 3.70 6.99
C LEU A 105 -12.44 2.72 5.87
N GLY A 106 -13.73 2.40 5.70
CA GLY A 106 -14.20 1.54 4.61
C GLY A 106 -13.86 2.11 3.24
N GLU A 107 -14.19 3.37 3.01
CA GLU A 107 -13.89 4.08 1.76
C GLU A 107 -12.38 4.20 1.50
N GLY A 108 -11.60 4.55 2.52
CA GLY A 108 -10.14 4.68 2.41
C GLY A 108 -9.46 3.36 2.03
N PHE A 109 -9.89 2.25 2.64
CA PHE A 109 -9.38 0.92 2.29
C PHE A 109 -9.78 0.49 0.87
N GLN A 110 -11.02 0.79 0.48
CA GLN A 110 -11.52 0.47 -0.85
C GLN A 110 -10.75 1.23 -1.93
N ASP A 111 -10.48 2.53 -1.74
CA ASP A 111 -9.68 3.31 -2.68
C ASP A 111 -8.22 2.81 -2.75
N MET A 112 -7.59 2.51 -1.61
CA MET A 112 -6.24 1.93 -1.59
C MET A 112 -6.18 0.60 -2.36
N THR A 113 -7.16 -0.27 -2.16
CA THR A 113 -7.25 -1.56 -2.86
C THR A 113 -7.43 -1.36 -4.36
N ASP A 114 -8.28 -0.42 -4.76
CA ASP A 114 -8.48 -0.09 -6.17
C ASP A 114 -7.22 0.53 -6.79
N GLN A 115 -6.45 1.32 -6.04
CA GLN A 115 -5.14 1.80 -6.47
C GLN A 115 -4.16 0.64 -6.72
N GLN A 116 -4.10 -0.35 -5.82
CA GLN A 116 -3.27 -1.55 -6.01
C GLN A 116 -3.70 -2.37 -7.23
N LYS A 117 -5.00 -2.58 -7.43
CA LYS A 117 -5.53 -3.26 -8.63
C LYS A 117 -5.12 -2.53 -9.91
N ARG A 118 -5.23 -1.20 -9.92
CA ARG A 118 -4.83 -0.36 -11.07
C ARG A 118 -3.33 -0.44 -11.35
N LEU A 119 -2.49 -0.45 -10.32
CA LEU A 119 -1.04 -0.60 -10.46
C LEU A 119 -0.68 -1.96 -11.08
N VAL A 120 -1.23 -3.05 -10.53
CA VAL A 120 -0.99 -4.40 -11.06
C VAL A 120 -1.45 -4.51 -12.51
N ALA A 121 -2.63 -4.01 -12.84
CA ALA A 121 -3.14 -4.02 -14.21
C ALA A 121 -2.22 -3.24 -15.16
N ARG A 122 -1.73 -2.07 -14.74
CA ARG A 122 -0.81 -1.25 -15.54
C ARG A 122 0.53 -1.94 -15.76
N THR A 123 1.10 -2.56 -14.72
CA THR A 123 2.39 -3.27 -14.81
C THR A 123 2.29 -4.47 -15.76
N VAL A 124 1.21 -5.24 -15.68
CA VAL A 124 0.99 -6.38 -16.58
C VAL A 124 0.80 -5.91 -18.03
N ASP A 125 0.03 -4.85 -18.25
CA ASP A 125 -0.20 -4.31 -19.60
C ASP A 125 1.08 -3.73 -20.23
N ALA A 126 1.89 -3.03 -19.42
CA ALA A 126 3.20 -2.54 -19.84
C ALA A 126 4.14 -3.70 -20.22
N ALA A 127 4.18 -4.77 -19.42
CA ALA A 127 4.99 -5.95 -19.70
C ALA A 127 4.54 -6.67 -20.99
N LEU A 128 3.23 -6.82 -21.19
CA LEU A 128 2.67 -7.40 -22.42
C LEU A 128 2.95 -6.55 -23.66
N THR A 129 2.90 -5.22 -23.50
CA THR A 129 3.20 -4.27 -24.57
C THR A 129 4.68 -4.33 -24.95
N ALA A 130 5.58 -4.28 -23.97
CA ALA A 130 7.03 -4.42 -24.20
C ALA A 130 7.37 -5.75 -24.88
N GLN A 131 6.71 -6.84 -24.48
CA GLN A 131 6.89 -8.15 -25.11
C GLN A 131 6.39 -8.16 -26.57
N ARG A 132 5.24 -7.52 -26.85
CA ARG A 132 4.72 -7.42 -28.22
C ARG A 132 5.67 -6.58 -29.10
N THR A 133 6.15 -5.44 -28.62
CA THR A 133 7.12 -4.61 -29.34
C THR A 133 8.40 -5.39 -29.63
N ALA A 134 8.95 -6.09 -28.63
CA ALA A 134 10.12 -6.95 -28.82
C ALA A 134 9.85 -8.06 -29.87
N GLN A 135 8.65 -8.64 -29.90
CA GLN A 135 8.27 -9.64 -30.92
C GLN A 135 8.14 -9.04 -32.32
N GLU A 136 7.59 -7.84 -32.46
CA GLU A 136 7.45 -7.14 -33.74
C GLU A 136 8.81 -6.72 -34.28
N ASP A 137 9.68 -6.16 -33.43
CA ASP A 137 11.05 -5.78 -33.76
C ASP A 137 11.95 -7.01 -34.04
N THR A 138 11.67 -8.17 -33.44
CA THR A 138 12.42 -9.43 -33.69
C THR A 138 11.86 -10.21 -34.90
N ALA A 139 10.58 -10.03 -35.26
CA ALA A 139 9.95 -10.75 -36.37
C ALA A 139 10.29 -10.19 -37.75
N GLU A 140 10.66 -8.91 -37.86
CA GLU A 140 11.21 -8.32 -39.10
C GLU A 140 12.57 -8.94 -39.51
N PRO A 141 13.60 -9.01 -38.65
CA PRO A 141 14.89 -9.58 -39.01
C PRO A 141 14.86 -11.11 -39.19
N VAL A 142 14.01 -11.85 -38.45
CA VAL A 142 13.88 -13.31 -38.63
C VAL A 142 13.20 -13.66 -39.96
N ARG A 143 12.21 -12.87 -40.41
CA ARG A 143 11.61 -13.04 -41.76
C ARG A 143 12.54 -12.57 -42.87
N ALA A 144 13.41 -11.59 -42.61
CA ALA A 144 14.51 -11.23 -43.51
C ALA A 144 15.62 -12.31 -43.55
N SER A 145 15.83 -13.03 -42.45
CA SER A 145 16.87 -14.05 -42.27
C SER A 145 16.55 -15.41 -42.90
N GLU A 146 15.31 -15.70 -43.29
CA GLU A 146 15.01 -16.89 -44.11
C GLU A 146 15.66 -16.83 -45.52
N ALA A 147 16.25 -15.68 -45.91
CA ALA A 147 16.91 -15.50 -47.19
C ALA A 147 18.44 -15.68 -47.19
N SER A 148 19.13 -15.83 -46.04
CA SER A 148 20.60 -16.03 -46.01
C SER A 148 21.09 -16.63 -44.67
N PRO A 149 21.50 -17.91 -44.63
CA PRO A 149 21.81 -18.62 -43.38
C PRO A 149 23.18 -18.32 -42.75
N GLU A 150 24.03 -17.43 -43.30
CA GLU A 150 25.42 -17.29 -42.84
C GLU A 150 25.68 -16.17 -41.80
N ASN A 151 24.71 -15.30 -41.48
CA ASN A 151 24.90 -14.17 -40.53
C ASN A 151 24.10 -14.27 -39.22
N LEU A 152 23.38 -15.37 -39.01
CA LEU A 152 22.42 -15.54 -37.89
C LEU A 152 23.04 -15.38 -36.49
N SER A 153 24.31 -15.71 -36.30
CA SER A 153 24.94 -15.71 -34.97
C SER A 153 25.24 -14.30 -34.46
N GLU A 154 25.74 -13.42 -35.33
CA GLU A 154 26.12 -12.05 -34.96
C GLU A 154 24.89 -11.13 -34.90
N GLU A 155 23.90 -11.37 -35.74
CA GLU A 155 22.67 -10.56 -35.79
C GLU A 155 21.73 -10.88 -34.61
N VAL A 156 21.68 -12.14 -34.15
CA VAL A 156 20.91 -12.51 -32.95
C VAL A 156 21.56 -11.98 -31.67
N GLU A 157 22.89 -11.95 -31.59
CA GLU A 157 23.61 -11.40 -30.44
C GLU A 157 23.41 -9.89 -30.31
N THR A 158 23.46 -9.17 -31.43
CA THR A 158 23.22 -7.72 -31.48
C THR A 158 21.76 -7.34 -31.20
N VAL A 159 20.79 -8.14 -31.66
CA VAL A 159 19.37 -7.93 -31.34
C VAL A 159 19.07 -8.24 -29.86
N ALA A 160 19.68 -9.29 -29.29
CA ALA A 160 19.55 -9.60 -27.87
C ALA A 160 20.15 -8.50 -26.97
N GLU A 161 21.32 -7.96 -27.33
CA GLU A 161 21.92 -6.82 -26.63
C GLU A 161 21.05 -5.56 -26.74
N THR A 162 20.48 -5.29 -27.92
CA THR A 162 19.62 -4.12 -28.14
C THR A 162 18.32 -4.23 -27.35
N ALA A 163 17.69 -5.40 -27.33
CA ALA A 163 16.49 -5.67 -26.55
C ALA A 163 16.75 -5.58 -25.04
N GLN A 164 17.90 -6.08 -24.55
CA GLN A 164 18.31 -5.92 -23.15
C GLN A 164 18.58 -4.45 -22.79
N GLN A 165 19.20 -3.68 -23.67
CA GLN A 165 19.43 -2.25 -23.46
C GLN A 165 18.13 -1.43 -23.48
N GLN A 166 17.18 -1.75 -24.36
CA GLN A 166 15.86 -1.12 -24.36
C GLN A 166 15.04 -1.50 -23.13
N MET A 167 15.06 -2.77 -22.70
CA MET A 167 14.43 -3.19 -21.44
C MET A 167 15.05 -2.47 -20.24
N ALA A 168 16.38 -2.33 -20.18
CA ALA A 168 17.04 -1.56 -19.12
C ALA A 168 16.68 -0.07 -19.16
N LYS A 169 16.44 0.49 -20.35
CA LYS A 169 16.02 1.88 -20.55
C LYS A 169 14.56 2.10 -20.16
N ASP A 170 13.65 1.21 -20.53
CA ASP A 170 12.22 1.30 -20.17
C ASP A 170 11.96 0.94 -18.70
N VAL A 171 12.76 0.04 -18.11
CA VAL A 171 12.79 -0.18 -16.65
C VAL A 171 13.30 1.07 -15.93
N ARG A 172 14.29 1.79 -16.50
CA ARG A 172 14.69 3.10 -15.97
C ARG A 172 13.56 4.13 -16.08
N THR A 173 12.85 4.19 -17.21
CA THR A 173 11.82 5.21 -17.45
C THR A 173 10.52 4.94 -16.67
N THR A 174 10.24 3.69 -16.31
CA THR A 174 9.10 3.30 -15.44
C THR A 174 9.49 3.29 -13.95
N GLY A 175 10.79 3.26 -13.64
CA GLY A 175 11.36 3.47 -12.31
C GLY A 175 11.71 4.94 -11.98
N ASP A 176 11.65 5.85 -12.97
CA ASP A 176 12.02 7.27 -12.84
C ASP A 176 10.96 8.13 -12.12
N GLY A 177 10.13 7.49 -11.29
CA GLY A 177 9.20 8.14 -10.38
C GLY A 177 9.57 8.00 -8.91
N MET A 178 10.65 7.29 -8.57
CA MET A 178 11.08 7.09 -7.19
C MET A 178 12.60 7.01 -7.07
N GLY A 179 13.18 8.05 -6.47
CA GLY A 179 14.52 8.03 -5.86
C GLY A 179 15.64 8.53 -6.74
N ASP A 180 15.62 9.84 -7.03
CA ASP A 180 16.84 10.58 -7.33
C ASP A 180 17.88 10.34 -6.21
N GLN A 181 19.15 10.25 -6.62
CA GLN A 181 20.21 9.56 -5.91
C GLN A 181 20.81 10.40 -4.78
N GLY A 182 20.10 10.45 -3.65
CA GLY A 182 20.72 10.72 -2.36
C GLY A 182 21.35 9.46 -1.77
N GLU A 183 22.45 9.61 -1.04
CA GLU A 183 23.00 8.51 -0.25
C GLU A 183 21.91 7.96 0.69
N LYS A 184 21.86 6.63 0.79
CA LYS A 184 20.79 5.92 1.47
C LYS A 184 20.85 6.20 2.96
N LEU A 185 19.71 6.50 3.58
CA LEU A 185 19.60 6.77 5.03
C LEU A 185 20.17 5.62 5.87
N GLU A 186 20.04 4.37 5.42
CA GLU A 186 20.55 3.18 6.12
C GLU A 186 22.09 3.14 6.25
N THR A 187 22.80 4.08 5.62
CA THR A 187 24.26 4.23 5.72
C THR A 187 24.68 4.97 7.00
N ILE A 188 23.75 5.70 7.66
CA ILE A 188 24.00 6.37 8.93
C ILE A 188 24.07 5.34 10.07
N GLU A 189 25.18 5.34 10.82
CA GLU A 189 25.37 4.45 11.97
C GLU A 189 24.26 4.67 13.01
N GLY A 190 23.55 3.60 13.36
CA GLY A 190 22.40 3.65 14.29
C GLY A 190 21.05 3.89 13.61
N LEU A 191 21.01 4.24 12.31
CA LEU A 191 19.78 4.43 11.54
C LEU A 191 19.46 3.16 10.72
N GLY A 192 18.79 2.20 11.35
CA GLY A 192 18.33 0.97 10.67
C GLY A 192 17.15 1.18 9.72
N GLU A 193 16.84 0.15 8.92
CA GLU A 193 15.75 0.11 7.92
C GLU A 193 14.41 0.61 8.48
N THR A 194 14.05 0.21 9.71
CA THR A 194 12.82 0.64 10.39
C THR A 194 12.73 2.16 10.58
N TYR A 195 13.83 2.82 10.96
CA TYR A 195 13.83 4.27 11.18
C TYR A 195 13.95 5.01 9.85
N ALA A 196 14.72 4.48 8.91
CA ALA A 196 14.81 5.01 7.55
C ALA A 196 13.45 5.04 6.85
N ASP A 197 12.64 3.98 7.01
CA ASP A 197 11.30 3.94 6.42
C ASP A 197 10.33 4.96 7.04
N ARG A 198 10.41 5.18 8.35
CA ARG A 198 9.63 6.22 9.04
C ARG A 198 9.98 7.62 8.54
N LEU A 199 11.28 7.90 8.41
CA LEU A 199 11.78 9.16 7.86
C LEU A 199 11.39 9.37 6.39
N ARG A 200 11.41 8.31 5.58
CA ARG A 200 10.93 8.36 4.19
C ARG A 200 9.44 8.69 4.12
N ASN A 201 8.64 8.08 4.99
CA ASN A 201 7.21 8.36 5.08
C ASN A 201 6.91 9.80 5.53
N SER A 202 7.84 10.45 6.22
CA SER A 202 7.74 11.87 6.60
C SER A 202 8.38 12.83 5.57
N GLY A 203 8.85 12.34 4.42
CA GLY A 203 9.44 13.16 3.35
C GLY A 203 10.96 13.35 3.41
N ILE A 204 11.64 12.74 4.39
CA ILE A 204 13.11 12.73 4.48
C ILE A 204 13.62 11.50 3.72
N GLN A 205 14.04 11.70 2.47
CA GLN A 205 14.34 10.59 1.55
C GLN A 205 15.85 10.33 1.37
N SER A 206 16.71 11.26 1.79
CA SER A 206 18.16 11.21 1.56
C SER A 206 18.97 11.70 2.78
N VAL A 207 20.25 11.33 2.83
CA VAL A 207 21.22 11.85 3.81
C VAL A 207 21.32 13.38 3.73
N GLU A 208 21.24 13.98 2.55
CA GLU A 208 21.23 15.45 2.39
C GLU A 208 20.00 16.09 3.03
N HIS A 209 18.79 15.54 2.79
CA HIS A 209 17.57 16.01 3.48
C HIS A 209 17.66 15.84 5.00
N LEU A 210 18.31 14.78 5.47
CA LEU A 210 18.52 14.55 6.90
C LEU A 210 19.50 15.58 7.49
N ALA A 211 20.57 15.95 6.77
CA ALA A 211 21.55 16.95 7.21
C ALA A 211 20.97 18.36 7.35
N ASP A 212 19.99 18.70 6.51
CA ASP A 212 19.30 20.00 6.47
C ASP A 212 18.06 20.09 7.38
N ALA A 213 17.58 18.96 7.91
CA ALA A 213 16.39 18.93 8.76
C ALA A 213 16.67 19.35 10.21
N ASP A 214 15.61 19.82 10.89
CA ASP A 214 15.65 20.17 12.32
C ASP A 214 15.55 18.92 13.20
N THR A 215 16.27 18.92 14.32
CA THR A 215 16.32 17.79 15.28
C THR A 215 14.93 17.35 15.76
N THR A 216 14.06 18.30 16.11
CA THR A 216 12.70 17.98 16.57
C THR A 216 11.88 17.31 15.47
N THR A 217 12.00 17.76 14.22
CA THR A 217 11.30 17.16 13.05
C THR A 217 11.73 15.70 12.85
N ILE A 218 13.03 15.42 12.97
CA ILE A 218 13.57 14.06 12.84
C ILE A 218 13.17 13.17 14.02
N ALA A 219 13.21 13.70 15.24
CA ALA A 219 12.81 12.99 16.45
C ALA A 219 11.33 12.58 16.40
N GLU A 220 10.44 13.49 15.97
CA GLU A 220 9.02 13.22 15.78
C GLU A 220 8.76 12.22 14.66
N ALA A 221 9.42 12.39 13.51
CA ALA A 221 9.23 11.53 12.35
C ALA A 221 9.70 10.09 12.60
N ALA A 222 10.85 9.91 13.28
CA ALA A 222 11.39 8.60 13.59
C ALA A 222 10.86 8.00 14.91
N GLU A 223 10.13 8.79 15.71
CA GLU A 223 9.62 8.43 17.03
C GLU A 223 10.75 8.09 18.02
N VAL A 224 11.77 8.95 18.06
CA VAL A 224 12.95 8.81 18.93
C VAL A 224 13.17 10.06 19.78
N ASN A 225 14.13 10.03 20.70
CA ASN A 225 14.54 11.22 21.45
C ASN A 225 15.37 12.16 20.56
N GLU A 226 15.43 13.44 20.95
CA GLU A 226 16.22 14.45 20.23
C GLU A 226 17.72 14.14 20.20
N ASP A 227 18.25 13.47 21.23
CA ASP A 227 19.67 13.08 21.28
C ASP A 227 20.05 12.12 20.13
N ASN A 228 19.24 11.08 19.87
CA ASN A 228 19.47 10.16 18.76
C ASN A 228 19.31 10.87 17.41
N ALA A 229 18.33 11.77 17.29
CA ALA A 229 18.12 12.55 16.08
C ALA A 229 19.31 13.49 15.79
N GLU A 230 19.88 14.12 16.83
CA GLU A 230 21.04 14.99 16.71
C GLU A 230 22.30 14.23 16.28
N GLU A 231 22.49 13.00 16.78
CA GLU A 231 23.57 12.10 16.35
C GLU A 231 23.43 11.74 14.86
N TRP A 232 22.22 11.42 14.39
CA TRP A 232 21.97 11.10 12.98
C TRP A 232 22.19 12.30 12.06
N ILE A 233 21.73 13.49 12.44
CA ILE A 233 21.96 14.73 11.68
C ILE A 233 23.45 15.07 11.62
N SER A 234 24.17 14.91 12.74
CA SER A 234 25.61 15.15 12.81
C SER A 234 26.39 14.17 11.93
N SER A 235 25.98 12.90 11.93
CA SER A 235 26.56 11.87 11.06
C SER A 235 26.28 12.18 9.58
N ALA A 236 25.06 12.58 9.23
CA ALA A 236 24.68 12.97 7.88
C ALA A 236 25.51 14.16 7.35
N ARG A 237 25.71 15.20 8.18
CA ARG A 237 26.56 16.35 7.86
C ARG A 237 28.05 16.03 7.71
N SER A 238 28.49 14.90 8.27
CA SER A 238 29.87 14.45 8.10
C SER A 238 30.09 13.65 6.81
N GLN A 239 29.00 13.14 6.20
CA GLN A 239 28.99 12.36 4.97
C GLN A 239 28.66 13.20 3.73
N THR A 240 28.06 14.39 3.92
CA THR A 240 27.73 15.38 2.87
C THR A 240 28.85 16.41 2.73
#